data_AF-A0A847I2X4-F1
#
_entry.id   AF-A0A847I2X4-F1
#
_cell.length_a   1.000
_cell.length_b   1.000
_cell.length_c   1.000
_cell.angle_alpha   90.00
_cell.angle_beta   90.00
_cell.angle_gamma   90.00
#
_symmetry.space_group_name_H-M   'P 1'
#
loop_
_entity.id
_entity.type
_entity.pdbx_description
1 polymer ?
#
loop_
_entity_poly.entity_id
_entity_poly.type
_entity_poly.pdbx_seq_one_letter_code
_entity_poly.pdbx_strand_id
1 'polypeptide(L)'
;NIVGDYYTSPGGTGDPSRTAVDLDGNLWIANRADHANGGGSVTKIGLVIGGTRCDRYGVEDENGDYLKPPFIYNTCCDRDGDGLIRTSRGYNHQLPWMAPEGAAREPAHLYLADDECICQYERVRAEGTRFLAVDRDNNVWTGSQLDREFDFLDTAADTVTPAFEPELGGYGGLFALYPSPEGLRRVIWSTSNNYGTPTGYVLRYDLDEPAAYDSEALRSYGIGMDRDGNVWVAQHDAGTLRKFYPDGTFDTEDHAGGHGYGPKGVAVRLADNSVWVVKTGRHQGRHYISKLVGGYVQNYPLGGQYAADTEHPTGVAVDRADYVWTTCEGGDTAKRVSATGHVDTIESDAGSGPYSFSNMTGDVTLHSTGAGTWNVIHDSGAFGAPWHLAVWNRENCIAGDEIPELTALTVEIRASDVMTELPSLPYVQVGRAEWIDGDFVEVGNGTWFEGVTGRFLEVRVRFMGTVPGQLPSPETFRTPTLCDLKITSALADMNCDGAVNTFDIDPFVLAMTSETQYAENFPFCNYMNGDVNCDGSVNVFDIDPFVLCLTSGESCCQQ
;
A
#
# COMPACT_ATOMS: atom_id res chain seq x y z
N ASN A 1 -2.31 -8.99 20.34
CA ASN A 1 -0.89 -8.84 20.73
C ASN A 1 -0.23 -7.86 19.80
N ILE A 2 0.47 -6.87 20.35
CA ILE A 2 1.35 -5.98 19.60
C ILE A 2 2.49 -6.83 19.02
N VAL A 3 2.82 -6.62 17.75
CA VAL A 3 3.83 -7.43 17.04
C VAL A 3 5.19 -6.74 16.99
N GLY A 4 5.22 -5.42 17.05
CA GLY A 4 6.42 -4.58 17.10
C GLY A 4 6.09 -3.16 17.56
N ASP A 5 7.11 -2.41 17.93
CA ASP A 5 7.02 -1.07 18.51
C ASP A 5 8.25 -0.27 18.03
N TYR A 6 8.02 0.82 17.32
CA TYR A 6 9.04 1.47 16.50
C TYR A 6 9.20 2.93 16.89
N TYR A 7 10.45 3.39 16.97
CA TYR A 7 10.70 4.83 16.92
C TYR A 7 10.36 5.36 15.53
N THR A 8 9.65 6.49 15.48
CA THR A 8 9.30 7.20 14.23
C THR A 8 10.18 8.42 14.01
N SER A 9 11.19 8.65 14.85
CA SER A 9 12.15 9.74 14.69
C SER A 9 13.41 9.46 15.53
N PRO A 10 14.58 9.99 15.15
CA PRO A 10 15.78 9.89 15.96
C PRO A 10 15.56 10.40 17.40
N GLY A 11 15.88 9.57 18.40
CA GLY A 11 15.70 9.89 19.81
C GLY A 11 14.26 9.81 20.33
N GLY A 12 13.30 9.40 19.50
CA GLY A 12 11.95 9.02 19.94
C GLY A 12 11.05 10.15 20.41
N THR A 13 11.24 11.39 19.96
CA THR A 13 10.42 12.54 20.40
C THR A 13 9.48 13.09 19.34
N GLY A 14 9.26 12.37 18.24
CA GLY A 14 8.52 12.85 17.07
C GLY A 14 7.01 13.00 17.28
N ASP A 15 6.42 12.31 18.25
CA ASP A 15 4.97 12.28 18.51
C ASP A 15 4.19 11.92 17.23
N PRO A 16 4.19 10.63 16.84
CA PRO A 16 3.57 10.19 15.60
C PRO A 16 2.07 10.49 15.63
N SER A 17 1.58 11.19 14.62
CA SER A 17 0.22 11.73 14.66
C SER A 17 -0.70 11.20 13.57
N ARG A 18 -0.10 10.70 12.48
CA ARG A 18 -0.75 10.46 11.20
C ARG A 18 -0.11 9.30 10.49
N THR A 19 -0.95 8.54 9.81
CA THR A 19 -0.53 7.37 9.05
C THR A 19 -1.17 7.36 7.67
N ALA A 20 -0.41 6.86 6.71
CA ALA A 20 -0.90 6.46 5.39
C ALA A 20 -0.20 5.16 5.01
N VAL A 21 -0.91 4.27 4.32
CA VAL A 21 -0.33 3.02 3.82
C VAL A 21 -0.15 3.15 2.31
N ASP A 22 1.05 2.84 1.82
CA ASP A 22 1.37 2.87 0.40
C ASP A 22 0.90 1.59 -0.33
N LEU A 23 1.00 1.56 -1.66
CA LEU A 23 0.53 0.43 -2.48
C LEU A 23 1.34 -0.85 -2.27
N ASP A 24 2.51 -0.76 -1.63
CA ASP A 24 3.34 -1.90 -1.26
C ASP A 24 3.08 -2.35 0.20
N GLY A 25 2.12 -1.70 0.89
CA GLY A 25 1.70 -2.04 2.26
C GLY A 25 2.58 -1.44 3.35
N ASN A 26 3.52 -0.55 3.02
CA ASN A 26 4.35 0.12 4.03
C ASN A 26 3.56 1.20 4.75
N LEU A 27 3.90 1.40 6.01
CA LEU A 27 3.31 2.44 6.83
C LEU A 27 4.16 3.70 6.78
N TRP A 28 3.60 4.78 6.28
CA TRP A 28 4.15 6.12 6.40
C TRP A 28 3.59 6.81 7.64
N ILE A 29 4.45 7.50 8.39
CA ILE A 29 4.09 8.21 9.62
C ILE A 29 4.59 9.65 9.56
N ALA A 30 3.75 10.60 9.95
CA ALA A 30 4.17 12.00 10.16
C ALA A 30 4.29 12.34 11.65
N ASN A 31 5.39 13.01 12.00
CA ASN A 31 5.78 13.36 13.36
C ASN A 31 5.39 14.80 13.68
N ARG A 32 4.40 15.01 14.56
CA ARG A 32 3.86 16.36 14.81
C ARG A 32 4.66 17.18 15.81
N ALA A 33 5.53 16.55 16.62
CA ALA A 33 6.36 17.24 17.62
C ALA A 33 7.84 17.32 17.21
N ASP A 34 8.14 16.91 15.98
CA ASP A 34 9.46 17.10 15.41
C ASP A 34 9.54 18.48 14.76
N HIS A 35 10.32 19.37 15.39
CA HIS A 35 10.50 20.77 15.01
C HIS A 35 11.98 21.10 14.70
N ALA A 36 12.81 20.07 14.53
CA ALA A 36 14.25 20.27 14.34
C ALA A 36 14.54 21.16 13.11
N ASN A 37 15.46 22.12 13.27
CA ASN A 37 15.82 23.11 12.25
C ASN A 37 14.64 23.92 11.66
N GLY A 38 13.50 24.01 12.35
CA GLY A 38 12.33 24.72 11.83
C GLY A 38 11.59 23.96 10.72
N GLY A 39 11.67 22.63 10.70
CA GLY A 39 10.87 21.77 9.82
C GLY A 39 10.32 20.55 10.54
N GLY A 40 9.61 19.68 9.82
CA GLY A 40 9.03 18.44 10.32
C GLY A 40 9.72 17.17 9.80
N SER A 41 9.12 16.01 10.07
CA SER A 41 9.63 14.74 9.56
C SER A 41 8.56 13.70 9.28
N VAL A 42 8.90 12.80 8.37
CA VAL A 42 8.12 11.59 8.06
C VAL A 42 9.02 10.35 8.11
N THR A 43 8.41 9.19 8.31
CA THR A 43 9.12 7.91 8.41
C THR A 43 8.33 6.81 7.72
N LYS A 44 9.04 5.94 7.00
CA LYS A 44 8.49 4.73 6.38
C LYS A 44 8.89 3.51 7.21
N ILE A 45 7.89 2.72 7.60
CA ILE A 45 8.06 1.42 8.23
C ILE A 45 7.65 0.34 7.22
N GLY A 46 8.60 -0.52 6.87
CA GLY A 46 8.40 -1.68 6.01
C GLY A 46 7.57 -2.77 6.67
N LEU A 47 7.01 -3.65 5.86
CA LEU A 47 6.17 -4.76 6.26
C LEU A 47 6.89 -6.08 6.00
N VAL A 48 6.90 -6.94 7.02
CA VAL A 48 7.35 -8.34 6.90
C VAL A 48 6.23 -9.28 7.31
N ILE A 49 5.98 -10.30 6.48
CA ILE A 49 5.03 -11.37 6.72
C ILE A 49 5.79 -12.69 6.64
N GLY A 50 5.61 -13.55 7.64
CA GLY A 50 6.39 -14.79 7.76
C GLY A 50 7.74 -14.56 8.44
N GLY A 51 8.73 -15.39 8.09
CA GLY A 51 10.03 -15.42 8.77
C GLY A 51 10.01 -16.16 10.11
N THR A 52 11.21 -16.49 10.60
CA THR A 52 11.41 -17.12 11.92
C THR A 52 12.25 -16.20 12.80
N ARG A 53 11.84 -15.99 14.05
CA ARG A 53 12.63 -15.21 15.02
C ARG A 53 13.93 -15.93 15.36
N CYS A 54 15.03 -15.19 15.41
CA CYS A 54 16.36 -15.72 15.65
C CYS A 54 17.27 -14.70 16.36
N ASP A 55 18.37 -15.21 16.91
CA ASP A 55 19.45 -14.38 17.40
C ASP A 55 20.25 -13.76 16.23
N ARG A 56 21.24 -12.92 16.59
CA ARG A 56 22.12 -12.24 15.63
C ARG A 56 22.99 -13.15 14.76
N TYR A 57 22.94 -14.47 14.97
CA TYR A 57 23.69 -15.46 14.21
C TYR A 57 22.74 -16.38 13.40
N GLY A 58 21.45 -16.07 13.35
CA GLY A 58 20.44 -16.86 12.63
C GLY A 58 19.97 -18.14 13.36
N VAL A 59 20.36 -18.32 14.63
CA VAL A 59 19.89 -19.43 15.46
C VAL A 59 18.50 -19.10 15.98
N GLU A 60 17.55 -20.02 15.83
CA GLU A 60 16.15 -19.79 16.22
C GLU A 60 16.02 -19.44 17.69
N ASP A 61 15.34 -18.34 17.95
CA ASP A 61 15.06 -17.82 19.28
C ASP A 61 13.77 -17.00 19.18
N GLU A 62 12.69 -17.45 19.83
CA GLU A 62 11.42 -16.74 19.89
C GLU A 62 11.55 -15.33 20.50
N ASN A 63 12.63 -15.09 21.26
CA ASN A 63 12.95 -13.82 21.87
C ASN A 63 14.09 -13.06 21.16
N GLY A 64 14.51 -13.54 19.99
CA GLY A 64 15.54 -12.89 19.21
C GLY A 64 15.05 -11.60 18.53
N ASP A 65 15.96 -10.64 18.38
CA ASP A 65 15.67 -9.34 17.76
C ASP A 65 15.79 -9.38 16.23
N TYR A 66 15.95 -10.56 15.64
CA TYR A 66 16.13 -10.75 14.20
C TYR A 66 15.07 -11.68 13.64
N LEU A 67 14.69 -11.45 12.39
CA LEU A 67 13.88 -12.36 11.60
C LEU A 67 14.75 -12.94 10.47
N LYS A 68 14.77 -14.27 10.34
CA LYS A 68 15.40 -14.96 9.21
C LYS A 68 14.35 -15.48 8.21
N PRO A 69 14.73 -15.61 6.92
CA PRO A 69 13.86 -16.23 5.90
C PRO A 69 13.49 -17.69 6.24
N PRO A 70 12.45 -18.25 5.59
CA PRO A 70 11.71 -17.68 4.46
C PRO A 70 10.68 -16.62 4.88
N PHE A 71 10.67 -15.50 4.16
CA PHE A 71 9.61 -14.49 4.26
C PHE A 71 8.53 -14.80 3.22
N ILE A 72 7.26 -14.64 3.59
CA ILE A 72 6.14 -14.69 2.65
C ILE A 72 6.10 -13.38 1.85
N TYR A 73 6.37 -12.27 2.52
CA TYR A 73 6.45 -10.94 1.93
C TYR A 73 7.39 -10.08 2.78
N ASN A 74 8.23 -9.26 2.17
CA ASN A 74 9.16 -8.39 2.89
C ASN A 74 9.47 -7.12 2.09
N THR A 75 9.18 -5.97 2.67
CA THR A 75 9.61 -4.65 2.19
C THR A 75 10.57 -3.95 3.15
N CYS A 76 10.97 -4.62 4.24
CA CYS A 76 11.97 -4.13 5.17
C CYS A 76 13.36 -4.08 4.53
N CYS A 77 14.22 -3.25 5.10
CA CYS A 77 15.50 -2.89 4.53
C CYS A 77 16.62 -3.53 5.34
N ASP A 78 17.13 -4.67 4.88
CA ASP A 78 18.38 -5.26 5.38
C ASP A 78 19.51 -4.28 5.06
N ARG A 79 19.85 -3.42 6.03
CA ARG A 79 20.74 -2.27 5.81
C ARG A 79 22.20 -2.65 5.97
N ASP A 80 22.50 -3.71 6.74
CA ASP A 80 23.86 -4.20 6.93
C ASP A 80 24.21 -5.41 6.04
N GLY A 81 23.23 -5.98 5.33
CA GLY A 81 23.41 -7.03 4.34
C GLY A 81 23.72 -8.38 4.98
N ASP A 82 23.33 -8.61 6.23
CA ASP A 82 23.60 -9.85 6.95
C ASP A 82 22.60 -10.98 6.62
N GLY A 83 21.55 -10.68 5.85
CA GLY A 83 20.52 -11.60 5.43
C GLY A 83 19.46 -11.88 6.49
N LEU A 84 19.41 -11.08 7.55
CA LEU A 84 18.39 -11.05 8.58
C LEU A 84 17.69 -9.69 8.55
N ILE A 85 16.53 -9.60 9.21
CA ILE A 85 15.86 -8.32 9.48
C ILE A 85 15.85 -8.10 10.98
N ARG A 86 16.72 -7.21 11.46
CA ARG A 86 16.77 -6.78 12.86
C ARG A 86 15.58 -5.87 13.16
N THR A 87 14.67 -6.30 14.02
CA THR A 87 13.46 -5.54 14.32
C THR A 87 12.89 -5.78 15.71
N SER A 88 12.24 -4.74 16.25
CA SER A 88 11.49 -4.74 17.50
C SER A 88 10.49 -5.90 17.64
N ARG A 89 10.04 -6.19 18.87
CA ARG A 89 9.08 -7.26 19.15
C ARG A 89 8.16 -6.95 20.33
N GLY A 90 6.86 -7.08 20.13
CA GLY A 90 5.91 -6.73 21.18
C GLY A 90 5.95 -5.23 21.52
N TYR A 91 5.32 -4.87 22.64
CA TYR A 91 5.27 -3.51 23.13
C TYR A 91 6.48 -3.17 24.00
N ASN A 92 6.90 -1.89 24.01
CA ASN A 92 8.04 -1.39 24.81
C ASN A 92 9.37 -2.09 24.52
N HIS A 93 9.52 -2.65 23.33
CA HIS A 93 10.77 -3.23 22.83
C HIS A 93 11.24 -2.49 21.58
N GLN A 94 11.32 -1.16 21.67
CA GLN A 94 11.89 -0.37 20.58
C GLN A 94 13.39 -0.63 20.51
N LEU A 95 13.89 -0.92 19.32
CA LEU A 95 15.34 -0.95 19.10
C LEU A 95 15.89 0.49 19.09
N PRO A 96 17.15 0.69 19.54
CA PRO A 96 17.71 2.04 19.63
C PRO A 96 17.67 2.81 18.31
N TRP A 97 17.33 4.09 18.39
CA TRP A 97 17.59 5.05 17.31
C TRP A 97 18.13 6.33 17.92
N MET A 98 19.44 6.48 17.89
CA MET A 98 20.09 7.60 18.58
C MET A 98 19.98 8.90 17.78
N ALA A 99 19.72 9.99 18.51
CA ALA A 99 19.96 11.36 18.03
C ALA A 99 21.16 11.92 18.78
N PRO A 100 22.36 12.01 18.15
CA PRO A 100 23.53 12.58 18.82
C PRO A 100 23.23 13.98 19.36
N GLU A 101 23.65 14.25 20.59
CA GLU A 101 23.36 15.52 21.26
C GLU A 101 23.93 16.70 20.46
N GLY A 102 23.08 17.67 20.11
CA GLY A 102 23.46 18.84 19.31
C GLY A 102 23.59 18.59 17.79
N ALA A 103 23.42 17.35 17.32
CA ALA A 103 23.25 17.09 15.90
C ALA A 103 21.81 17.42 15.48
N ALA A 104 21.67 18.14 14.38
CA ALA A 104 20.39 18.30 13.73
C ALA A 104 19.83 16.92 13.33
N ARG A 105 18.52 16.69 13.50
CA ARG A 105 17.90 15.39 13.21
C ARG A 105 17.75 15.18 11.70
N GLU A 106 18.85 15.03 10.99
CA GLU A 106 18.88 14.99 9.52
C GLU A 106 18.47 13.62 8.96
N PRO A 107 18.02 13.53 7.69
CA PRO A 107 17.68 12.27 7.01
C PRO A 107 18.81 11.25 7.06
N ALA A 108 20.04 11.76 6.97
CA ALA A 108 21.26 10.98 7.08
C ALA A 108 21.34 10.18 8.39
N HIS A 109 20.56 10.43 9.43
CA HIS A 109 20.57 9.62 10.65
C HIS A 109 19.82 8.28 10.57
N LEU A 110 19.22 7.93 9.43
CA LEU A 110 18.59 6.63 9.24
C LEU A 110 19.55 5.45 9.49
N TYR A 111 20.84 5.58 9.14
CA TYR A 111 21.84 4.53 9.42
C TYR A 111 22.08 4.29 10.93
N LEU A 112 21.64 5.21 11.81
CA LEU A 112 21.73 5.07 13.27
C LEU A 112 20.51 4.39 13.90
N ALA A 113 19.46 4.12 13.13
CA ALA A 113 18.39 3.25 13.60
C ALA A 113 18.91 1.82 13.67
N ASP A 114 18.63 1.09 14.75
CA ASP A 114 18.92 -0.35 14.85
C ASP A 114 17.80 -1.21 14.23
N ASP A 115 16.59 -0.66 14.07
CA ASP A 115 15.45 -1.36 13.49
C ASP A 115 15.43 -1.22 11.96
N GLU A 116 15.49 -2.35 11.27
CA GLU A 116 15.54 -2.48 9.82
C GLU A 116 14.16 -2.49 9.15
N CYS A 117 13.10 -2.56 9.94
CA CYS A 117 11.78 -2.18 9.42
C CYS A 117 11.71 -0.67 9.17
N ILE A 118 12.57 0.16 9.77
CA ILE A 118 12.65 1.59 9.47
C ILE A 118 13.44 1.76 8.17
N CYS A 119 12.72 1.93 7.07
CA CYS A 119 13.29 1.94 5.72
C CYS A 119 13.62 3.33 5.20
N GLN A 120 12.92 4.36 5.69
CA GLN A 120 13.13 5.73 5.22
C GLN A 120 12.80 6.74 6.32
N TYR A 121 13.60 7.80 6.41
CA TYR A 121 13.37 8.93 7.31
C TYR A 121 13.70 10.22 6.58
N GLU A 122 12.72 11.08 6.40
CA GLU A 122 12.89 12.31 5.64
C GLU A 122 12.54 13.55 6.44
N ARG A 123 13.27 14.61 6.15
CA ARG A 123 13.00 15.95 6.66
C ARG A 123 12.17 16.72 5.66
N VAL A 124 11.09 17.29 6.17
CA VAL A 124 10.17 18.11 5.39
C VAL A 124 10.20 19.53 5.94
N ARG A 125 9.84 20.50 5.11
CA ARG A 125 9.77 21.90 5.53
C ARG A 125 8.58 22.12 6.46
N ALA A 126 7.47 21.44 6.19
CA ALA A 126 6.23 21.50 6.98
C ALA A 126 6.44 21.14 8.47
N GLU A 127 6.56 22.14 9.33
CA GLU A 127 6.77 22.03 10.77
C GLU A 127 5.54 21.43 11.46
N GLY A 128 5.74 20.47 12.37
CA GLY A 128 4.63 19.81 13.04
C GLY A 128 3.71 19.10 12.05
N THR A 129 4.32 18.37 11.11
CA THR A 129 3.69 17.68 9.99
C THR A 129 2.50 16.81 10.44
N ARG A 130 1.32 17.07 9.88
CA ARG A 130 0.11 16.27 10.14
C ARG A 130 -0.69 15.92 8.89
N PHE A 131 -0.40 16.51 7.75
CA PHE A 131 -0.93 15.99 6.50
C PHE A 131 0.03 14.91 5.96
N LEU A 132 -0.56 13.80 5.53
CA LEU A 132 0.14 12.69 4.91
C LEU A 132 -0.80 12.01 3.92
N ALA A 133 -0.38 11.88 2.67
CA ALA A 133 -1.11 11.16 1.63
C ALA A 133 -0.13 10.45 0.70
N VAL A 134 -0.57 9.35 0.08
CA VAL A 134 0.21 8.59 -0.90
C VAL A 134 -0.49 8.68 -2.25
N ASP A 135 0.26 8.93 -3.31
CA ASP A 135 -0.26 8.95 -4.67
C ASP A 135 -0.11 7.61 -5.41
N ARG A 136 -0.54 7.60 -6.68
CA ARG A 136 -0.56 6.39 -7.52
C ARG A 136 0.83 5.79 -7.76
N ASP A 137 1.88 6.58 -7.64
CA ASP A 137 3.27 6.18 -7.90
C ASP A 137 4.02 5.83 -6.61
N ASN A 138 3.31 5.66 -5.49
CA ASN A 138 3.84 5.51 -4.13
C ASN A 138 4.62 6.73 -3.62
N ASN A 139 4.51 7.90 -4.26
CA ASN A 139 5.09 9.12 -3.71
C ASN A 139 4.23 9.70 -2.60
N VAL A 140 4.87 10.45 -1.72
CA VAL A 140 4.26 10.92 -0.47
C VAL A 140 4.11 12.42 -0.50
N TRP A 141 2.92 12.88 -0.13
CA TRP A 141 2.60 14.29 0.05
C TRP A 141 2.50 14.56 1.54
N THR A 142 3.21 15.59 1.99
CA THR A 142 3.23 15.99 3.41
C THR A 142 2.80 17.43 3.56
N GLY A 143 2.39 17.81 4.75
CA GLY A 143 2.03 19.19 5.00
C GLY A 143 1.69 19.48 6.46
N SER A 144 1.57 20.77 6.75
CA SER A 144 1.31 21.25 8.09
C SER A 144 0.27 22.36 8.11
N GLN A 145 -0.49 22.39 9.20
CA GLN A 145 -1.42 23.46 9.50
C GLN A 145 -0.76 24.67 10.20
N LEU A 146 0.48 24.52 10.68
CA LEU A 146 1.16 25.55 11.47
C LEU A 146 1.74 26.64 10.56
N ASP A 147 2.49 26.23 9.55
CA ASP A 147 3.15 27.09 8.56
C ASP A 147 2.42 27.08 7.20
N ARG A 148 1.51 26.13 6.99
CA ARG A 148 0.77 25.91 5.74
C ARG A 148 1.64 25.51 4.57
N GLU A 149 2.78 24.89 4.84
CA GLU A 149 3.64 24.35 3.81
C GLU A 149 3.21 22.92 3.46
N PHE A 150 3.23 22.62 2.16
CA PHE A 150 3.10 21.26 1.64
C PHE A 150 4.34 20.90 0.83
N ASP A 151 4.79 19.66 1.01
CA ASP A 151 5.96 19.10 0.34
C ASP A 151 5.61 17.82 -0.41
N PHE A 152 6.33 17.58 -1.49
CA PHE A 152 6.32 16.35 -2.27
C PHE A 152 7.59 15.57 -2.00
N LEU A 153 7.44 14.31 -1.58
CA LEU A 153 8.51 13.34 -1.39
C LEU A 153 8.45 12.32 -2.52
N ASP A 154 9.45 12.37 -3.41
CA ASP A 154 9.75 11.28 -4.32
C ASP A 154 10.42 10.16 -3.51
N THR A 155 9.69 9.08 -3.30
CA THR A 155 10.11 7.99 -2.40
C THR A 155 11.11 7.03 -3.03
N ALA A 156 11.25 7.06 -4.36
CA ALA A 156 12.24 6.26 -5.06
C ALA A 156 13.58 6.99 -5.14
N ALA A 157 13.54 8.32 -5.26
CA ALA A 157 14.72 9.16 -5.31
C ALA A 157 15.22 9.63 -3.93
N ASP A 158 14.44 9.41 -2.86
CA ASP A 158 14.67 9.96 -1.52
C ASP A 158 14.85 11.49 -1.55
N THR A 159 13.96 12.18 -2.29
CA THR A 159 14.03 13.64 -2.44
C THR A 159 12.75 14.33 -2.01
N VAL A 160 12.90 15.34 -1.14
CA VAL A 160 11.81 16.22 -0.72
C VAL A 160 11.91 17.54 -1.50
N THR A 161 10.79 17.97 -2.08
CA THR A 161 10.68 19.23 -2.81
C THR A 161 9.49 20.05 -2.33
N PRO A 162 9.61 21.40 -2.28
CA PRO A 162 8.47 22.27 -2.09
C PRO A 162 7.36 22.00 -3.11
N ALA A 163 6.13 21.80 -2.64
CA ALA A 163 4.99 21.57 -3.52
C ALA A 163 4.13 22.83 -3.69
N PHE A 164 3.48 23.29 -2.62
CA PHE A 164 2.58 24.45 -2.63
C PHE A 164 2.33 24.97 -1.20
N GLU A 165 1.80 26.19 -1.07
CA GLU A 165 1.60 26.90 0.21
C GLU A 165 0.19 27.54 0.25
N PRO A 166 -0.87 26.75 0.49
CA PRO A 166 -2.25 27.26 0.51
C PRO A 166 -2.55 27.95 1.84
N GLU A 167 -3.58 28.82 1.92
CA GLU A 167 -3.91 29.50 3.19
C GLU A 167 -4.62 28.60 4.24
N LEU A 168 -4.92 27.35 3.90
CA LEU A 168 -5.70 26.39 4.70
C LEU A 168 -5.29 24.94 4.43
N GLY A 169 -5.77 24.00 5.25
CA GLY A 169 -5.37 22.59 5.19
C GLY A 169 -4.18 22.25 6.08
N GLY A 170 -3.58 21.09 5.86
CA GLY A 170 -2.35 20.65 6.53
C GLY A 170 -2.58 19.85 7.82
N TYR A 171 -3.83 19.48 8.14
CA TYR A 171 -4.10 18.70 9.35
C TYR A 171 -4.26 17.20 9.13
N GLY A 172 -5.02 16.79 8.13
CA GLY A 172 -5.25 15.41 7.70
C GLY A 172 -5.69 15.46 6.24
N GLY A 173 -5.70 14.35 5.52
CA GLY A 173 -5.97 14.44 4.10
C GLY A 173 -5.82 13.15 3.33
N LEU A 174 -6.01 13.27 2.03
CA LEU A 174 -5.81 12.21 1.05
C LEU A 174 -5.42 12.82 -0.29
N PHE A 175 -4.81 12.00 -1.15
CA PHE A 175 -4.61 12.28 -2.56
C PHE A 175 -5.73 11.59 -3.35
N ALA A 176 -6.21 12.20 -4.42
CA ALA A 176 -7.27 11.68 -5.25
C ALA A 176 -7.02 11.94 -6.73
N LEU A 177 -7.46 11.01 -7.56
CA LEU A 177 -7.54 11.17 -9.00
C LEU A 177 -9.00 11.32 -9.42
N TYR A 178 -9.26 12.32 -10.25
CA TYR A 178 -10.57 12.53 -10.86
C TYR A 178 -10.46 12.61 -12.38
N PRO A 179 -11.42 12.07 -13.14
CA PRO A 179 -11.44 12.21 -14.59
C PRO A 179 -11.64 13.66 -15.02
N SER A 180 -11.00 14.03 -16.12
CA SER A 180 -11.17 15.30 -16.81
C SER A 180 -10.98 15.14 -18.32
N PRO A 181 -11.36 16.13 -19.13
CA PRO A 181 -11.17 16.07 -20.58
C PRO A 181 -9.70 15.89 -21.02
N GLU A 182 -8.75 16.28 -20.18
CA GLU A 182 -7.31 16.27 -20.46
C GLU A 182 -6.59 15.04 -19.86
N GLY A 183 -7.34 14.14 -19.22
CA GLY A 183 -6.81 13.00 -18.48
C GLY A 183 -7.23 13.03 -17.01
N LEU A 184 -6.42 12.41 -16.14
CA LEU A 184 -6.70 12.37 -14.70
C LEU A 184 -6.13 13.61 -14.02
N ARG A 185 -6.98 14.34 -13.29
CA ARG A 185 -6.58 15.44 -12.41
C ARG A 185 -6.14 14.91 -11.07
N ARG A 186 -5.02 15.42 -10.59
CA ARG A 186 -4.41 15.11 -9.29
C ARG A 186 -4.87 16.13 -8.26
N VAL A 187 -5.60 15.68 -7.25
CA VAL A 187 -6.22 16.56 -6.25
C VAL A 187 -5.79 16.17 -4.85
N ILE A 188 -5.32 17.15 -4.09
CA ILE A 188 -5.07 17.02 -2.66
C ILE A 188 -6.29 17.53 -1.90
N TRP A 189 -6.84 16.68 -1.02
CA TRP A 189 -7.85 17.08 -0.06
C TRP A 189 -7.25 17.14 1.32
N SER A 190 -7.47 18.25 2.05
CA SER A 190 -6.95 18.38 3.42
C SER A 190 -7.91 19.04 4.40
N THR A 191 -8.03 18.45 5.58
CA THR A 191 -8.77 19.01 6.70
C THR A 191 -7.95 20.09 7.43
N SER A 192 -8.64 20.95 8.18
CA SER A 192 -8.04 21.98 9.05
C SER A 192 -8.58 21.87 10.47
N ASN A 193 -7.70 21.84 11.48
CA ASN A 193 -8.09 21.75 12.89
C ASN A 193 -7.98 23.09 13.65
N ASN A 194 -7.84 24.21 12.91
CA ASN A 194 -7.61 25.57 13.38
C ASN A 194 -7.97 25.80 14.87
N TYR A 195 -6.96 25.70 15.74
CA TYR A 195 -7.15 25.79 17.18
C TYR A 195 -7.63 27.19 17.56
N GLY A 196 -8.88 27.31 18.02
CA GLY A 196 -9.40 28.53 18.61
C GLY A 196 -9.92 29.58 17.63
N THR A 197 -10.00 29.30 16.32
CA THR A 197 -10.72 30.15 15.37
C THR A 197 -12.07 29.52 14.98
N PRO A 198 -13.17 30.29 14.94
CA PRO A 198 -14.48 29.79 14.53
C PRO A 198 -14.59 29.51 13.02
N THR A 199 -13.50 29.67 12.27
CA THR A 199 -13.42 29.31 10.85
C THR A 199 -12.49 28.10 10.70
N GLY A 200 -13.04 27.02 10.14
CA GLY A 200 -12.28 25.86 9.65
C GLY A 200 -12.74 25.59 8.23
N TYR A 201 -11.82 25.14 7.38
CA TYR A 201 -12.09 24.86 5.98
C TYR A 201 -11.51 23.50 5.59
N VAL A 202 -12.09 22.87 4.57
CA VAL A 202 -11.48 21.76 3.84
C VAL A 202 -10.80 22.34 2.61
N LEU A 203 -9.51 22.02 2.44
CA LEU A 203 -8.75 22.28 1.23
C LEU A 203 -9.10 21.25 0.17
N ARG A 204 -9.41 21.73 -1.03
CA ARG A 204 -9.28 20.98 -2.29
C ARG A 204 -8.28 21.72 -3.16
N TYR A 205 -7.14 21.12 -3.43
CA TYR A 205 -6.08 21.71 -4.24
C TYR A 205 -5.86 20.86 -5.51
N ASP A 206 -6.11 21.44 -6.68
CA ASP A 206 -5.84 20.80 -7.96
C ASP A 206 -4.37 21.05 -8.33
N LEU A 207 -3.57 19.99 -8.46
CA LEU A 207 -2.13 20.06 -8.72
C LEU A 207 -1.82 20.35 -10.19
N ASP A 208 -2.75 20.06 -11.09
CA ASP A 208 -2.58 20.23 -12.54
C ASP A 208 -3.09 21.60 -13.00
N GLU A 209 -4.10 22.13 -12.31
CA GLU A 209 -4.59 23.50 -12.43
C GLU A 209 -4.54 24.20 -11.05
N PRO A 210 -3.35 24.66 -10.59
CA PRO A 210 -3.14 25.19 -9.23
C PRO A 210 -4.20 26.17 -8.74
N ALA A 211 -5.19 25.62 -8.05
CA ALA A 211 -6.33 26.34 -7.50
C ALA A 211 -6.77 25.69 -6.20
N ALA A 212 -6.82 26.50 -5.14
CA ALA A 212 -7.37 26.10 -3.85
C ALA A 212 -8.86 26.46 -3.82
N TYR A 213 -9.69 25.46 -3.54
CA TYR A 213 -11.09 25.66 -3.20
C TYR A 213 -11.26 25.35 -1.72
N ASP A 214 -11.96 26.25 -1.03
CA ASP A 214 -12.35 26.06 0.34
C ASP A 214 -13.85 25.82 0.45
N SER A 215 -14.22 25.24 1.56
CA SER A 215 -15.61 25.04 1.93
C SER A 215 -15.72 25.07 3.44
N GLU A 216 -16.71 25.81 3.95
CA GLU A 216 -16.87 26.02 5.38
C GLU A 216 -17.05 24.69 6.11
N ALA A 217 -16.09 24.36 6.97
CA ALA A 217 -16.01 23.11 7.69
C ALA A 217 -15.35 23.32 9.05
N LEU A 218 -16.16 23.62 10.05
CA LEU A 218 -15.69 23.97 11.39
C LEU A 218 -14.86 22.82 11.99
N ARG A 219 -13.56 23.08 12.16
CA ARG A 219 -12.57 22.20 12.80
C ARG A 219 -12.71 20.72 12.42
N SER A 220 -12.08 20.36 11.31
CA SER A 220 -12.20 19.04 10.70
C SER A 220 -11.04 18.12 11.10
N TYR A 221 -11.34 16.82 11.27
CA TYR A 221 -10.37 15.80 11.70
C TYR A 221 -10.10 14.78 10.57
N GLY A 222 -10.75 13.62 10.63
CA GLY A 222 -10.60 12.53 9.70
C GLY A 222 -11.36 12.77 8.41
N ILE A 223 -10.87 12.12 7.37
CA ILE A 223 -11.34 12.24 6.00
C ILE A 223 -11.30 10.85 5.35
N GLY A 224 -12.27 10.54 4.50
CA GLY A 224 -12.31 9.33 3.68
C GLY A 224 -12.94 9.60 2.33
N MET A 225 -12.85 8.65 1.40
CA MET A 225 -13.40 8.78 0.05
C MET A 225 -14.31 7.59 -0.27
N ASP A 226 -15.48 7.88 -0.85
CA ASP A 226 -16.41 6.84 -1.32
C ASP A 226 -16.20 6.48 -2.80
N ARG A 227 -16.93 5.45 -3.25
CA ARG A 227 -16.88 4.93 -4.63
C ARG A 227 -17.25 5.93 -5.71
N ASP A 228 -17.99 6.98 -5.36
CA ASP A 228 -18.38 8.02 -6.30
C ASP A 228 -17.32 9.13 -6.37
N GLY A 229 -16.29 9.05 -5.53
CA GLY A 229 -15.23 10.04 -5.41
C GLY A 229 -15.59 11.18 -4.46
N ASN A 230 -16.72 11.06 -3.74
CA ASN A 230 -17.07 12.03 -2.73
C ASN A 230 -16.19 11.85 -1.51
N VAL A 231 -15.83 12.98 -0.91
CA VAL A 231 -14.98 13.05 0.25
C VAL A 231 -15.82 13.28 1.50
N TRP A 232 -15.68 12.41 2.48
CA TRP A 232 -16.42 12.44 3.74
C TRP A 232 -15.53 13.01 4.83
N VAL A 233 -15.97 14.10 5.47
CA VAL A 233 -15.17 14.85 6.45
C VAL A 233 -15.89 14.95 7.78
N ALA A 234 -15.20 14.50 8.83
CA ALA A 234 -15.65 14.67 10.20
C ALA A 234 -15.34 16.08 10.72
N GLN A 235 -16.39 16.84 11.01
CA GLN A 235 -16.31 18.20 11.54
C GLN A 235 -16.55 18.17 13.06
N HIS A 236 -15.45 18.08 13.80
CA HIS A 236 -15.48 17.77 15.24
C HIS A 236 -16.27 18.81 16.05
N ASP A 237 -16.08 20.12 15.80
CA ASP A 237 -16.76 21.16 16.59
C ASP A 237 -18.20 21.41 16.13
N ALA A 238 -18.48 21.22 14.84
CA ALA A 238 -19.85 21.27 14.32
C ALA A 238 -20.67 20.04 14.76
N GLY A 239 -20.02 18.94 15.12
CA GLY A 239 -20.68 17.68 15.44
C GLY A 239 -21.26 16.99 14.21
N THR A 240 -20.77 17.31 13.01
CA THR A 240 -21.36 16.89 11.74
C THR A 240 -20.40 16.07 10.90
N LEU A 241 -20.93 15.12 10.14
CA LEU A 241 -20.21 14.44 9.06
C LEU A 241 -20.74 14.98 7.74
N ARG A 242 -19.89 15.61 6.94
CA ARG A 242 -20.27 16.21 5.66
C ARG A 242 -19.66 15.48 4.48
N LYS A 243 -20.37 15.53 3.36
CA LYS A 243 -19.99 14.96 2.07
C LYS A 243 -19.64 16.09 1.11
N PHE A 244 -18.45 16.00 0.54
CA PHE A 244 -17.89 16.91 -0.46
C PHE A 244 -17.84 16.20 -1.80
N TYR A 245 -18.28 16.86 -2.86
CA TYR A 245 -18.28 16.33 -4.21
C TYR A 245 -16.92 16.57 -4.89
N PRO A 246 -16.58 15.79 -5.93
CA PRO A 246 -15.31 15.94 -6.67
C PRO A 246 -15.01 17.35 -7.18
N ASP A 247 -16.04 18.15 -7.45
CA ASP A 247 -15.93 19.53 -7.94
C ASP A 247 -15.64 20.58 -6.84
N GLY A 248 -15.59 20.16 -5.58
CA GLY A 248 -15.37 21.05 -4.42
C GLY A 248 -16.64 21.56 -3.77
N THR A 249 -17.82 21.34 -4.36
CA THR A 249 -19.09 21.63 -3.70
C THR A 249 -19.37 20.61 -2.59
N PHE A 250 -20.32 20.90 -1.69
CA PHE A 250 -20.63 20.00 -0.58
C PHE A 250 -22.09 20.06 -0.18
N ASP A 251 -22.55 19.00 0.46
CA ASP A 251 -23.87 18.94 1.06
C ASP A 251 -23.88 19.57 2.47
N THR A 252 -24.91 20.37 2.77
CA THR A 252 -25.14 20.95 4.09
C THR A 252 -25.80 19.99 5.09
N GLU A 253 -26.27 18.83 4.64
CA GLU A 253 -26.82 17.79 5.51
C GLU A 253 -25.78 17.23 6.49
N ASP A 254 -26.21 16.98 7.73
CA ASP A 254 -25.44 16.18 8.67
C ASP A 254 -25.72 14.70 8.47
N HIS A 255 -24.68 13.95 8.14
CA HIS A 255 -24.77 12.51 8.00
C HIS A 255 -24.33 11.74 9.26
N ALA A 256 -23.85 12.41 10.31
CA ALA A 256 -23.44 11.76 11.57
C ALA A 256 -24.62 11.25 12.42
N GLY A 257 -25.86 11.51 11.99
CA GLY A 257 -27.08 11.05 12.65
C GLY A 257 -27.60 11.98 13.75
N GLY A 258 -27.34 13.29 13.68
CA GLY A 258 -28.13 14.30 14.38
C GLY A 258 -27.90 14.42 15.89
N HIS A 259 -26.68 14.14 16.37
CA HIS A 259 -26.35 14.27 17.78
C HIS A 259 -25.01 14.98 17.91
N GLY A 260 -24.96 16.13 18.62
CA GLY A 260 -23.80 17.01 18.81
C GLY A 260 -22.60 16.39 19.56
N TYR A 261 -22.16 15.23 19.09
CA TYR A 261 -20.95 14.51 19.45
C TYR A 261 -19.86 14.87 18.44
N GLY A 262 -18.61 14.96 18.85
CA GLY A 262 -17.52 15.36 17.96
C GLY A 262 -17.05 14.19 17.11
N PRO A 263 -17.41 14.10 15.81
CA PRO A 263 -16.85 13.08 14.94
C PRO A 263 -15.35 13.33 14.77
N LYS A 264 -14.56 12.26 14.70
CA LYS A 264 -13.10 12.35 14.53
C LYS A 264 -12.65 11.57 13.29
N GLY A 265 -12.38 10.27 13.41
CA GLY A 265 -11.97 9.43 12.29
C GLY A 265 -13.12 9.11 11.34
N VAL A 266 -12.78 9.00 10.06
CA VAL A 266 -13.67 8.56 8.98
C VAL A 266 -12.94 7.46 8.19
N ALA A 267 -13.65 6.39 7.85
CA ALA A 267 -13.20 5.36 6.93
C ALA A 267 -14.35 5.00 6.00
N VAL A 268 -14.04 4.57 4.79
CA VAL A 268 -15.04 4.03 3.88
C VAL A 268 -14.68 2.59 3.60
N ARG A 269 -15.62 1.67 3.83
CA ARG A 269 -15.46 0.27 3.45
C ARG A 269 -15.78 0.15 1.98
N LEU A 270 -14.78 -0.22 1.19
CA LEU A 270 -14.93 -0.31 -0.26
C LEU A 270 -16.01 -1.32 -0.62
N ALA A 271 -15.96 -2.56 -0.10
CA ALA A 271 -16.82 -3.65 -0.55
C ALA A 271 -18.34 -3.33 -0.63
N ASP A 272 -18.89 -2.52 0.28
CA ASP A 272 -20.30 -2.08 0.27
C ASP A 272 -20.49 -0.55 0.23
N ASN A 273 -19.43 0.20 -0.03
CA ASN A 273 -19.40 1.67 -0.02
C ASN A 273 -19.92 2.30 1.29
N SER A 274 -19.81 1.58 2.42
CA SER A 274 -20.32 2.08 3.69
C SER A 274 -19.35 3.04 4.34
N VAL A 275 -19.86 4.17 4.84
CA VAL A 275 -19.04 5.17 5.55
C VAL A 275 -19.11 4.91 7.04
N TRP A 276 -17.96 4.87 7.68
CA TRP A 276 -17.80 4.64 9.10
C TRP A 276 -17.19 5.85 9.77
N VAL A 277 -17.79 6.29 10.86
CA VAL A 277 -17.33 7.44 11.63
C VAL A 277 -17.30 7.12 13.11
N VAL A 278 -16.20 7.47 13.77
CA VAL A 278 -16.12 7.42 15.23
C VAL A 278 -16.56 8.76 15.82
N LYS A 279 -17.42 8.69 16.82
CA LYS A 279 -18.04 9.85 17.46
C LYS A 279 -17.70 9.86 18.94
N THR A 280 -17.02 10.92 19.36
CA THR A 280 -16.65 11.13 20.77
C THR A 280 -17.63 12.10 21.42
N GLY A 281 -18.38 11.63 22.41
CA GLY A 281 -19.40 12.44 23.06
C GLY A 281 -18.84 13.39 24.10
N ARG A 282 -18.69 14.69 23.77
CA ARG A 282 -18.39 15.76 24.76
C ARG A 282 -19.51 15.95 25.79
N HIS A 283 -20.74 15.61 25.42
CA HIS A 283 -21.92 15.77 26.25
C HIS A 283 -22.56 14.40 26.46
N GLN A 284 -22.73 13.99 27.72
CA GLN A 284 -23.32 12.70 28.15
C GLN A 284 -22.37 11.46 28.18
N GLY A 285 -21.11 11.60 27.76
CA GLY A 285 -20.06 10.60 28.02
C GLY A 285 -20.29 9.23 27.39
N ARG A 286 -20.81 9.20 26.15
CA ARG A 286 -20.96 7.97 25.35
C ARG A 286 -20.19 8.08 24.05
N HIS A 287 -19.50 7.01 23.68
CA HIS A 287 -18.77 6.90 22.42
C HIS A 287 -19.48 5.95 21.47
N TYR A 288 -19.40 6.23 20.18
CA TYR A 288 -20.03 5.40 19.15
C TYR A 288 -19.09 5.23 17.97
N ILE A 289 -19.19 4.08 17.32
CA ILE A 289 -18.89 3.94 15.90
C ILE A 289 -20.22 3.91 15.16
N SER A 290 -20.31 4.63 14.06
CA SER A 290 -21.51 4.68 13.24
C SER A 290 -21.22 4.21 11.84
N LYS A 291 -22.12 3.37 11.32
CA LYS A 291 -22.17 2.98 9.91
C LYS A 291 -23.22 3.81 9.19
N LEU A 292 -22.87 4.32 8.02
CA LEU A 292 -23.75 4.99 7.09
C LEU A 292 -23.86 4.18 5.80
N VAL A 293 -25.08 3.80 5.42
CA VAL A 293 -25.36 3.13 4.14
C VAL A 293 -26.71 3.59 3.62
N GLY A 294 -26.76 4.07 2.37
CA GLY A 294 -28.01 4.44 1.71
C GLY A 294 -28.83 5.47 2.48
N GLY A 295 -28.17 6.41 3.17
CA GLY A 295 -28.81 7.44 4.01
C GLY A 295 -29.23 6.97 5.41
N TYR A 296 -29.07 5.68 5.76
CA TYR A 296 -29.36 5.17 7.09
C TYR A 296 -28.11 5.20 7.98
N VAL A 297 -28.29 5.64 9.22
CA VAL A 297 -27.24 5.68 10.25
C VAL A 297 -27.50 4.60 11.30
N GLN A 298 -26.55 3.68 11.47
CA GLN A 298 -26.56 2.67 12.53
C GLN A 298 -25.47 3.00 13.55
N ASN A 299 -25.84 3.07 14.84
CA ASN A 299 -24.91 3.39 15.94
C ASN A 299 -24.54 2.13 16.73
N TYR A 300 -23.23 1.92 16.91
CA TYR A 300 -22.65 0.87 17.74
C TYR A 300 -22.01 1.51 18.98
N PRO A 301 -22.59 1.34 20.18
CA PRO A 301 -22.04 1.90 21.41
C PRO A 301 -20.69 1.27 21.75
N LEU A 302 -19.67 2.09 22.00
CA LEU A 302 -18.33 1.64 22.39
C LEU A 302 -18.10 1.58 23.91
N GLY A 303 -19.12 1.91 24.69
CA GLY A 303 -18.99 2.16 26.13
C GLY A 303 -18.71 3.63 26.46
N GLY A 304 -18.38 3.87 27.72
CA GLY A 304 -18.31 5.19 28.35
C GLY A 304 -19.51 5.45 29.26
N GLN A 305 -19.23 5.71 30.54
CA GLN A 305 -20.24 6.09 31.53
C GLN A 305 -19.75 7.32 32.29
N TYR A 306 -20.12 8.50 31.79
CA TYR A 306 -19.95 9.82 32.43
C TYR A 306 -18.50 10.30 32.68
N ALA A 307 -18.39 11.55 33.13
CA ALA A 307 -17.25 12.49 33.13
C ALA A 307 -15.87 12.04 33.69
N ALA A 308 -15.71 10.76 34.05
CA ALA A 308 -14.44 10.16 34.45
C ALA A 308 -13.77 9.33 33.34
N ASP A 309 -14.43 9.16 32.20
CA ASP A 309 -13.87 8.43 31.06
C ASP A 309 -12.73 9.22 30.41
N THR A 310 -11.50 8.70 30.56
CA THR A 310 -10.28 9.24 29.94
C THR A 310 -10.03 8.63 28.56
N GLU A 311 -10.85 7.67 28.14
CA GLU A 311 -10.73 6.99 26.85
C GLU A 311 -11.41 7.83 25.75
N HIS A 312 -10.68 8.12 24.67
CA HIS A 312 -11.11 8.98 23.58
C HIS A 312 -10.94 8.27 22.23
N PRO A 313 -11.96 7.55 21.75
CA PRO A 313 -11.94 6.96 20.41
C PRO A 313 -11.68 8.01 19.32
N THR A 314 -10.58 7.84 18.59
CA THR A 314 -10.06 8.85 17.64
C THR A 314 -10.15 8.40 16.21
N GLY A 315 -9.65 7.20 15.91
CA GLY A 315 -9.55 6.68 14.55
C GLY A 315 -10.63 5.69 14.20
N VAL A 316 -10.76 5.42 12.90
CA VAL A 316 -11.61 4.33 12.42
C VAL A 316 -10.96 3.69 11.19
N ALA A 317 -11.00 2.37 11.12
CA ALA A 317 -10.51 1.57 10.01
C ALA A 317 -11.38 0.33 9.84
N VAL A 318 -11.41 -0.24 8.63
CA VAL A 318 -12.15 -1.47 8.35
C VAL A 318 -11.16 -2.53 7.88
N ASP A 319 -11.09 -3.67 8.56
CA ASP A 319 -10.21 -4.75 8.14
C ASP A 319 -10.86 -5.66 7.07
N ARG A 320 -10.06 -6.56 6.49
CA ARG A 320 -10.50 -7.52 5.46
C ARG A 320 -11.55 -8.53 5.96
N ALA A 321 -11.68 -8.70 7.28
CA ALA A 321 -12.68 -9.56 7.90
C ALA A 321 -13.96 -8.80 8.29
N ASP A 322 -14.11 -7.56 7.83
CA ASP A 322 -15.24 -6.66 8.08
C ASP A 322 -15.41 -6.22 9.53
N TYR A 323 -14.35 -6.28 10.33
CA TYR A 323 -14.33 -5.62 11.62
C TYR A 323 -13.96 -4.15 11.46
N VAL A 324 -14.65 -3.31 12.22
CA VAL A 324 -14.38 -1.88 12.25
C VAL A 324 -13.64 -1.54 13.52
N TRP A 325 -12.41 -1.09 13.37
CA TRP A 325 -11.46 -0.83 14.44
C TRP A 325 -11.44 0.65 14.80
N THR A 326 -11.17 0.96 16.07
CA THR A 326 -10.90 2.31 16.56
C THR A 326 -9.77 2.29 17.57
N THR A 327 -8.91 3.31 17.51
CA THR A 327 -7.90 3.59 18.51
C THR A 327 -8.47 4.49 19.58
N CYS A 328 -8.13 4.24 20.84
CA CYS A 328 -8.64 5.00 21.96
C CYS A 328 -7.53 5.82 22.64
N GLU A 329 -7.45 7.09 22.28
CA GLU A 329 -6.50 8.04 22.87
C GLU A 329 -6.79 8.21 24.37
N GLY A 330 -5.76 8.31 25.21
CA GLY A 330 -5.92 8.50 26.66
C GLY A 330 -6.35 7.25 27.45
N GLY A 331 -6.58 6.12 26.76
CA GLY A 331 -6.65 4.78 27.32
C GLY A 331 -5.54 3.89 26.76
N ASP A 332 -5.51 2.63 27.18
CA ASP A 332 -4.54 1.63 26.72
C ASP A 332 -5.20 0.62 25.79
N THR A 333 -6.11 1.08 24.94
CA THR A 333 -7.10 0.23 24.28
C THR A 333 -7.28 0.54 22.81
N ALA A 334 -7.61 -0.49 22.04
CA ALA A 334 -8.32 -0.38 20.78
C ALA A 334 -9.65 -1.12 20.90
N LYS A 335 -10.64 -0.77 20.10
CA LYS A 335 -11.91 -1.52 20.04
C LYS A 335 -12.20 -1.93 18.62
N ARG A 336 -12.86 -3.07 18.44
CA ARG A 336 -13.37 -3.48 17.13
C ARG A 336 -14.84 -3.87 17.20
N VAL A 337 -15.56 -3.57 16.14
CA VAL A 337 -17.00 -3.86 16.00
C VAL A 337 -17.18 -4.86 14.88
N SER A 338 -17.82 -5.99 15.17
CA SER A 338 -18.19 -6.99 14.17
C SER A 338 -19.41 -6.55 13.34
N ALA A 339 -19.67 -7.25 12.24
CA ALA A 339 -20.87 -7.05 11.42
C ALA A 339 -22.20 -7.17 12.20
N THR A 340 -22.24 -7.98 13.27
CA THR A 340 -23.43 -8.15 14.12
C THR A 340 -23.54 -7.07 15.21
N GLY A 341 -22.56 -6.17 15.30
CA GLY A 341 -22.50 -5.09 16.28
C GLY A 341 -21.91 -5.48 17.63
N HIS A 342 -21.33 -6.68 17.75
CA HIS A 342 -20.55 -7.05 18.93
C HIS A 342 -19.26 -6.20 18.98
N VAL A 343 -18.96 -5.64 20.15
CA VAL A 343 -17.79 -4.80 20.40
C VAL A 343 -16.79 -5.57 21.25
N ASP A 344 -15.61 -5.81 20.70
CA ASP A 344 -14.46 -6.32 21.44
C ASP A 344 -13.61 -5.14 21.91
N THR A 345 -13.17 -5.18 23.17
CA THR A 345 -12.10 -4.29 23.66
C THR A 345 -10.80 -5.07 23.65
N ILE A 346 -9.80 -4.45 23.06
CA ILE A 346 -8.46 -5.00 22.88
C ILE A 346 -7.56 -4.15 23.74
N GLU A 347 -7.25 -4.70 24.90
CA GLU A 347 -6.28 -4.10 25.81
C GLU A 347 -4.88 -4.20 25.17
N SER A 348 -4.16 -3.10 25.27
CA SER A 348 -2.73 -3.03 25.05
C SER A 348 -2.06 -2.74 26.39
N ASP A 349 -0.75 -2.70 26.37
CA ASP A 349 0.04 -2.48 27.57
C ASP A 349 -0.12 -1.05 28.12
N ALA A 350 0.10 -0.90 29.43
CA ALA A 350 -0.18 0.33 30.14
C ALA A 350 0.65 1.52 29.64
N GLY A 351 -0.02 2.64 29.35
CA GLY A 351 0.57 3.88 28.82
C GLY A 351 0.67 3.95 27.30
N SER A 352 0.03 3.05 26.55
CA SER A 352 0.14 2.99 25.08
C SER A 352 -0.58 4.12 24.36
N GLY A 353 -1.72 4.61 24.89
CA GLY A 353 -2.40 5.80 24.39
C GLY A 353 -2.61 5.86 22.87
N PRO A 354 -3.05 4.78 22.18
CA PRO A 354 -2.97 4.70 20.73
C PRO A 354 -3.76 5.82 20.06
N TYR A 355 -3.13 6.46 19.08
CA TYR A 355 -3.65 7.63 18.39
C TYR A 355 -3.47 7.52 16.88
N SER A 356 -4.58 7.50 16.15
CA SER A 356 -4.62 7.69 14.70
C SER A 356 -6.04 8.08 14.30
N PHE A 357 -6.23 8.60 13.10
CA PHE A 357 -7.55 8.76 12.47
C PHE A 357 -7.47 8.96 10.96
N SER A 358 -6.43 8.40 10.36
CA SER A 358 -6.14 8.45 8.94
C SER A 358 -6.10 7.04 8.36
N ASN A 359 -5.64 6.91 7.11
CA ASN A 359 -5.64 5.69 6.33
C ASN A 359 -4.79 4.55 6.96
N MET A 360 -5.35 3.85 7.94
CA MET A 360 -4.68 2.76 8.69
C MET A 360 -4.67 1.43 7.94
N THR A 361 -5.48 1.27 6.89
CA THR A 361 -5.64 -0.02 6.16
C THR A 361 -5.15 0.03 4.72
N GLY A 362 -4.87 1.22 4.18
CA GLY A 362 -4.51 1.41 2.77
C GLY A 362 -5.69 1.55 1.83
N ASP A 363 -6.92 1.30 2.28
CA ASP A 363 -8.12 1.34 1.44
C ASP A 363 -8.31 2.68 0.73
N VAL A 364 -7.98 3.80 1.41
CA VAL A 364 -8.07 5.13 0.79
C VAL A 364 -7.10 5.22 -0.39
N THR A 365 -5.84 4.81 -0.23
CA THR A 365 -4.83 4.85 -1.29
C THR A 365 -5.23 3.99 -2.48
N LEU A 366 -5.63 2.72 -2.25
CA LEU A 366 -6.04 1.80 -3.31
C LEU A 366 -7.19 2.38 -4.15
N HIS A 367 -8.13 3.04 -3.49
CA HIS A 367 -9.35 3.53 -4.10
C HIS A 367 -9.20 4.90 -4.78
N SER A 368 -8.63 5.87 -4.07
CA SER A 368 -8.49 7.24 -4.56
C SER A 368 -7.46 7.34 -5.68
N THR A 369 -6.57 6.36 -5.78
CA THR A 369 -5.62 6.21 -6.87
C THR A 369 -6.05 5.14 -7.87
N GLY A 370 -7.02 4.26 -7.58
CA GLY A 370 -7.39 3.15 -8.46
C GLY A 370 -6.18 2.30 -8.88
N ALA A 371 -5.26 2.02 -7.96
CA ALA A 371 -4.04 1.27 -8.24
C ALA A 371 -3.74 0.26 -7.14
N GLY A 372 -2.91 -0.73 -7.46
CA GLY A 372 -2.50 -1.76 -6.51
C GLY A 372 -1.33 -2.59 -7.02
N THR A 373 -0.68 -3.30 -6.10
CA THR A 373 0.47 -4.15 -6.41
C THR A 373 0.17 -5.59 -6.03
N TRP A 374 0.60 -6.53 -6.86
CA TRP A 374 0.71 -7.95 -6.53
C TRP A 374 2.17 -8.38 -6.63
N ASN A 375 2.66 -9.11 -5.63
CA ASN A 375 4.03 -9.57 -5.57
C ASN A 375 4.08 -11.08 -5.27
N VAL A 376 5.05 -11.78 -5.85
CA VAL A 376 5.34 -13.18 -5.54
C VAL A 376 6.83 -13.46 -5.68
N ILE A 377 7.37 -14.35 -4.87
CA ILE A 377 8.74 -14.86 -5.00
C ILE A 377 8.68 -16.32 -5.44
N HIS A 378 9.43 -16.65 -6.49
CA HIS A 378 9.68 -17.99 -6.97
C HIS A 378 11.11 -18.43 -6.61
N ASP A 379 11.28 -19.71 -6.29
CA ASP A 379 12.59 -20.33 -6.04
C ASP A 379 12.85 -21.39 -7.12
N SER A 380 13.87 -21.19 -7.95
CA SER A 380 14.28 -22.16 -8.97
C SER A 380 15.02 -23.37 -8.39
N GLY A 381 15.51 -23.26 -7.15
CA GLY A 381 16.37 -24.23 -6.50
C GLY A 381 17.84 -24.17 -6.93
N ALA A 382 18.22 -23.34 -7.91
CA ALA A 382 19.55 -23.30 -8.50
C ALA A 382 20.20 -21.91 -8.42
N PHE A 383 21.46 -21.87 -7.96
CA PHE A 383 22.27 -20.65 -7.95
C PHE A 383 22.59 -20.20 -9.37
N GLY A 384 22.48 -18.90 -9.65
CA GLY A 384 22.68 -18.30 -10.95
C GLY A 384 21.62 -18.66 -11.98
N ALA A 385 20.42 -19.11 -11.57
CA ALA A 385 19.37 -19.51 -12.50
C ALA A 385 18.99 -18.35 -13.44
N PRO A 386 19.02 -18.56 -14.78
CA PRO A 386 18.67 -17.53 -15.73
C PRO A 386 17.15 -17.36 -15.89
N TRP A 387 16.70 -16.13 -16.12
CA TRP A 387 15.32 -15.79 -16.45
C TRP A 387 15.28 -14.96 -17.73
N HIS A 388 14.41 -15.32 -18.67
CA HIS A 388 14.47 -14.78 -20.03
C HIS A 388 13.13 -14.46 -20.68
N LEU A 389 12.03 -15.02 -20.17
CA LEU A 389 10.73 -14.85 -20.80
C LEU A 389 9.63 -14.65 -19.77
N ALA A 390 8.75 -13.67 -20.02
CA ALA A 390 7.54 -13.41 -19.27
C ALA A 390 6.33 -13.55 -20.20
N VAL A 391 5.38 -14.40 -19.84
CA VAL A 391 4.16 -14.66 -20.62
C VAL A 391 2.95 -14.60 -19.71
N TRP A 392 1.85 -13.99 -20.14
CA TRP A 392 0.59 -14.00 -19.40
C TRP A 392 -0.64 -13.96 -20.31
N ASN A 393 -1.76 -14.45 -19.77
CA ASN A 393 -3.09 -14.39 -20.38
C ASN A 393 -4.02 -13.49 -19.56
N ARG A 394 -5.02 -12.90 -20.21
CA ARG A 394 -6.03 -12.06 -19.52
C ARG A 394 -7.47 -12.43 -19.82
N GLU A 395 -7.73 -12.89 -21.03
CA GLU A 395 -9.08 -13.21 -21.51
C GLU A 395 -9.58 -14.60 -21.08
N ASN A 396 -8.66 -15.53 -20.74
CA ASN A 396 -9.00 -16.96 -20.58
C ASN A 396 -9.46 -17.40 -19.18
N CYS A 397 -9.41 -16.52 -18.17
CA CYS A 397 -9.64 -16.92 -16.77
C CYS A 397 -10.92 -16.35 -16.16
N ILE A 398 -11.59 -15.41 -16.82
CA ILE A 398 -12.96 -14.99 -16.47
C ILE A 398 -13.77 -15.01 -17.77
N ALA A 399 -14.60 -16.04 -17.93
CA ALA A 399 -15.36 -16.23 -19.15
C ALA A 399 -16.26 -15.03 -19.46
N GLY A 400 -16.00 -14.35 -20.58
CA GLY A 400 -16.80 -13.23 -21.08
C GLY A 400 -16.40 -11.83 -20.61
N ASP A 401 -15.27 -11.68 -19.91
CA ASP A 401 -14.71 -10.36 -19.58
C ASP A 401 -13.81 -9.86 -20.73
N GLU A 402 -14.24 -8.78 -21.39
CA GLU A 402 -13.36 -7.95 -22.19
C GLU A 402 -12.39 -7.21 -21.26
N ILE A 403 -11.15 -7.01 -21.72
CA ILE A 403 -10.19 -6.17 -21.00
C ILE A 403 -10.86 -4.81 -20.72
N PRO A 404 -10.92 -4.36 -19.45
CA PRO A 404 -11.52 -3.08 -19.15
C PRO A 404 -10.80 -1.91 -19.81
N GLU A 405 -11.54 -1.11 -20.57
CA GLU A 405 -11.05 0.17 -21.08
C GLU A 405 -10.44 1.03 -19.96
N LEU A 406 -9.40 1.80 -20.31
CA LEU A 406 -8.73 2.75 -19.43
C LEU A 406 -7.99 2.11 -18.23
N THR A 407 -7.68 0.83 -18.33
CA THR A 407 -6.84 0.12 -17.36
C THR A 407 -5.47 -0.20 -17.94
N ALA A 408 -4.49 -0.41 -17.07
CA ALA A 408 -3.15 -0.79 -17.46
C ALA A 408 -2.52 -1.73 -16.42
N LEU A 409 -1.49 -2.47 -16.84
CA LEU A 409 -0.62 -3.18 -15.93
C LEU A 409 0.84 -3.06 -16.37
N THR A 410 1.74 -3.22 -15.40
CA THR A 410 3.18 -3.34 -15.64
C THR A 410 3.70 -4.56 -14.89
N VAL A 411 4.49 -5.39 -15.57
CA VAL A 411 5.15 -6.58 -15.01
C VAL A 411 6.64 -6.26 -14.87
N GLU A 412 7.12 -6.38 -13.65
CA GLU A 412 8.50 -6.09 -13.28
C GLU A 412 9.07 -7.28 -12.51
N ILE A 413 10.37 -7.54 -12.68
CA ILE A 413 11.05 -8.62 -11.99
C ILE A 413 12.39 -8.19 -11.42
N ARG A 414 12.87 -8.92 -10.42
CA ARG A 414 14.26 -8.89 -9.96
C ARG A 414 14.64 -10.27 -9.46
N ALA A 415 15.93 -10.60 -9.53
CA ALA A 415 16.41 -11.91 -9.09
C ALA A 415 17.69 -11.77 -8.26
N SER A 416 17.83 -12.64 -7.25
CA SER A 416 19.06 -12.83 -6.48
C SER A 416 19.22 -14.30 -6.11
N ASP A 417 20.47 -14.72 -5.91
CA ASP A 417 20.76 -16.01 -5.30
C ASP A 417 20.48 -16.08 -3.80
N VAL A 418 20.32 -14.92 -3.17
CA VAL A 418 20.03 -14.78 -1.74
C VAL A 418 18.71 -14.05 -1.58
N MET A 419 17.71 -14.72 -1.01
CA MET A 419 16.33 -14.21 -0.90
C MET A 419 16.25 -12.86 -0.18
N THR A 420 17.11 -12.61 0.81
CA THR A 420 17.12 -11.38 1.61
C THR A 420 17.75 -10.19 0.89
N GLU A 421 18.50 -10.41 -0.19
CA GLU A 421 19.06 -9.33 -1.00
C GLU A 421 18.03 -8.75 -1.99
N LEU A 422 16.94 -9.50 -2.29
CA LEU A 422 15.91 -9.08 -3.26
C LEU A 422 15.42 -7.64 -2.99
N PRO A 423 14.98 -7.25 -1.77
CA PRO A 423 14.55 -5.88 -1.45
C PRO A 423 15.47 -4.76 -1.91
N SER A 424 16.79 -4.99 -1.91
CA SER A 424 17.80 -3.99 -2.28
C SER A 424 18.04 -3.85 -3.79
N LEU A 425 17.57 -4.81 -4.59
CA LEU A 425 17.79 -4.82 -6.03
C LEU A 425 16.70 -4.02 -6.76
N PRO A 426 17.07 -3.28 -7.82
CA PRO A 426 16.11 -2.58 -8.65
C PRO A 426 15.27 -3.58 -9.45
N TYR A 427 14.01 -3.22 -9.66
CA TYR A 427 13.14 -3.94 -10.56
C TYR A 427 13.49 -3.64 -12.03
N VAL A 428 13.39 -4.66 -12.87
CA VAL A 428 13.47 -4.57 -14.32
C VAL A 428 12.07 -4.77 -14.88
N GLN A 429 11.55 -3.79 -15.60
CA GLN A 429 10.28 -3.92 -16.32
C GLN A 429 10.45 -4.86 -17.51
N VAL A 430 9.73 -5.98 -17.51
CA VAL A 430 9.77 -6.99 -18.58
C VAL A 430 8.51 -6.99 -19.43
N GLY A 431 7.44 -6.36 -18.95
CA GLY A 431 6.18 -6.31 -19.66
C GLY A 431 5.33 -5.12 -19.24
N ARG A 432 4.48 -4.66 -20.14
CA ARG A 432 3.39 -3.73 -19.83
C ARG A 432 2.23 -3.94 -20.79
N ALA A 433 1.08 -3.49 -20.36
CA ALA A 433 -0.06 -3.36 -21.25
C ALA A 433 -0.99 -2.23 -20.84
N GLU A 434 -1.47 -1.50 -21.84
CA GLU A 434 -2.23 -0.26 -21.66
C GLU A 434 -3.13 0.00 -22.87
N TRP A 435 -4.16 0.81 -22.67
CA TRP A 435 -4.99 1.32 -23.76
C TRP A 435 -4.33 2.55 -24.41
N ILE A 436 -4.16 2.50 -25.72
CA ILE A 436 -3.62 3.60 -26.54
C ILE A 436 -4.58 3.82 -27.71
N ASP A 437 -5.17 5.01 -27.80
CA ASP A 437 -6.06 5.40 -28.91
C ASP A 437 -7.21 4.43 -29.22
N GLY A 438 -7.71 3.72 -28.20
CA GLY A 438 -8.81 2.75 -28.33
C GLY A 438 -8.36 1.34 -28.73
N ASP A 439 -7.05 1.11 -28.85
CA ASP A 439 -6.46 -0.21 -29.01
C ASP A 439 -5.75 -0.62 -27.73
N PHE A 440 -5.81 -1.91 -27.40
CA PHE A 440 -5.09 -2.42 -26.25
C PHE A 440 -3.73 -2.97 -26.66
N VAL A 441 -2.67 -2.30 -26.21
CA VAL A 441 -1.31 -2.56 -26.63
C VAL A 441 -0.57 -3.32 -25.53
N GLU A 442 -0.05 -4.49 -25.89
CA GLU A 442 0.86 -5.27 -25.05
C GLU A 442 2.31 -5.11 -25.54
N VAL A 443 3.24 -4.90 -24.61
CA VAL A 443 4.67 -4.84 -24.90
C VAL A 443 5.40 -5.76 -23.92
N GLY A 444 6.29 -6.61 -24.42
CA GLY A 444 7.11 -7.49 -23.59
C GLY A 444 6.47 -8.84 -23.27
N ASN A 445 5.15 -8.99 -23.40
CA ASN A 445 4.49 -10.29 -23.30
C ASN A 445 5.05 -11.24 -24.37
N GLY A 446 5.59 -12.40 -23.97
CA GLY A 446 6.22 -13.35 -24.89
C GLY A 446 7.51 -12.85 -25.56
N THR A 447 8.09 -11.76 -25.06
CA THR A 447 9.34 -11.20 -25.60
C THR A 447 10.53 -11.57 -24.73
N TRP A 448 11.64 -11.94 -25.38
CA TRP A 448 12.88 -12.30 -24.71
C TRP A 448 13.55 -11.10 -24.02
N PHE A 449 14.06 -11.30 -22.81
CA PHE A 449 14.89 -10.35 -22.07
C PHE A 449 16.17 -11.04 -21.55
N GLU A 450 17.19 -10.24 -21.24
CA GLU A 450 18.49 -10.72 -20.78
C GLU A 450 18.90 -10.04 -19.47
N GLY A 451 19.88 -10.63 -18.77
CA GLY A 451 20.54 -9.99 -17.63
C GLY A 451 19.84 -10.15 -16.28
N VAL A 452 18.81 -11.00 -16.19
CA VAL A 452 18.14 -11.34 -14.92
C VAL A 452 18.53 -12.77 -14.52
N THR A 453 19.32 -12.90 -13.46
CA THR A 453 19.83 -14.20 -12.99
C THR A 453 19.77 -14.27 -11.47
N GLY A 454 19.38 -15.42 -10.92
CA GLY A 454 19.37 -15.68 -9.49
C GLY A 454 18.39 -16.79 -9.13
N ARG A 455 18.70 -17.53 -8.07
CA ARG A 455 17.84 -18.60 -7.53
C ARG A 455 16.41 -18.12 -7.24
N PHE A 456 16.29 -16.98 -6.57
CA PHE A 456 15.02 -16.41 -6.18
C PHE A 456 14.64 -15.30 -7.16
N LEU A 457 13.45 -15.40 -7.73
CA LEU A 457 12.87 -14.41 -8.62
C LEU A 457 11.67 -13.77 -7.92
N GLU A 458 11.73 -12.47 -7.70
CA GLU A 458 10.56 -11.70 -7.30
C GLU A 458 9.90 -11.09 -8.52
N VAL A 459 8.59 -11.31 -8.62
CA VAL A 459 7.73 -10.76 -9.67
C VAL A 459 6.78 -9.78 -9.02
N ARG A 460 6.75 -8.57 -9.56
CA ARG A 460 5.83 -7.51 -9.18
C ARG A 460 4.95 -7.15 -10.36
N VAL A 461 3.65 -7.12 -10.11
CA VAL A 461 2.67 -6.58 -11.06
C VAL A 461 2.02 -5.36 -10.45
N ARG A 462 2.16 -4.22 -11.12
CA ARG A 462 1.44 -2.99 -10.79
C ARG A 462 0.19 -2.91 -11.64
N PHE A 463 -0.96 -2.83 -11.00
CA PHE A 463 -2.26 -2.66 -11.64
C PHE A 463 -2.69 -1.20 -11.57
N MET A 464 -3.19 -0.69 -12.69
CA MET A 464 -3.84 0.61 -12.78
C MET A 464 -5.27 0.37 -13.27
N GLY A 465 -6.22 0.53 -12.36
CA GLY A 465 -7.64 0.48 -12.63
C GLY A 465 -8.25 1.86 -12.90
N THR A 466 -9.56 1.85 -13.08
CA THR A 466 -10.36 3.07 -13.17
C THR A 466 -10.47 3.78 -11.83
N VAL A 467 -10.58 5.10 -11.84
CA VAL A 467 -10.78 5.93 -10.63
C VAL A 467 -12.25 6.32 -10.47
N PRO A 468 -12.67 6.86 -9.30
CA PRO A 468 -14.04 7.30 -9.10
C PRO A 468 -14.51 8.29 -10.17
N GLY A 469 -15.75 8.09 -10.66
CA GLY A 469 -16.37 8.94 -11.68
C GLY A 469 -15.87 8.72 -13.11
N GLN A 470 -14.84 7.90 -13.34
CA GLN A 470 -14.30 7.62 -14.68
C GLN A 470 -15.24 6.78 -15.54
N LEU A 471 -16.12 6.00 -14.90
CA LEU A 471 -17.17 5.24 -15.56
C LEU A 471 -18.56 5.76 -15.14
N PRO A 472 -19.57 5.68 -16.02
CA PRO A 472 -20.90 6.26 -15.79
C PRO A 472 -21.70 5.56 -14.67
N SER A 473 -21.24 4.42 -14.16
CA SER A 473 -21.85 3.73 -13.03
C SER A 473 -20.89 3.67 -11.83
N PRO A 474 -21.33 4.07 -10.62
CA PRO A 474 -20.51 4.04 -9.42
C PRO A 474 -20.17 2.61 -8.93
N GLU A 475 -20.84 1.59 -9.46
CA GLU A 475 -20.54 0.18 -9.15
C GLU A 475 -19.44 -0.40 -10.05
N THR A 476 -18.94 0.36 -11.03
CA THR A 476 -18.07 -0.18 -12.08
C THR A 476 -16.61 0.21 -11.89
N PHE A 477 -16.03 0.03 -10.69
CA PHE A 477 -14.57 -0.02 -10.63
C PHE A 477 -14.10 -1.20 -11.45
N ARG A 478 -13.24 -0.93 -12.44
CA ARG A 478 -12.63 -1.98 -13.25
C ARG A 478 -11.13 -1.97 -13.06
N THR A 479 -10.58 -3.16 -12.88
CA THR A 479 -9.15 -3.44 -12.82
C THR A 479 -8.81 -4.40 -13.94
N PRO A 480 -7.58 -4.38 -14.47
CA PRO A 480 -7.15 -5.44 -15.36
C PRO A 480 -7.11 -6.77 -14.61
N THR A 481 -7.44 -7.86 -15.28
CA THR A 481 -7.25 -9.23 -14.78
C THR A 481 -5.96 -9.79 -15.39
N LEU A 482 -5.16 -10.49 -14.58
CA LEU A 482 -3.94 -11.18 -15.01
C LEU A 482 -4.01 -12.64 -14.57
N CYS A 483 -3.72 -13.56 -15.48
CA CYS A 483 -3.68 -14.99 -15.18
C CYS A 483 -2.54 -15.68 -15.92
N ASP A 484 -2.20 -16.86 -15.41
CA ASP A 484 -1.18 -17.73 -15.99
C ASP A 484 0.14 -17.00 -16.26
N LEU A 485 0.48 -16.01 -15.42
CA LEU A 485 1.77 -15.33 -15.51
C LEU A 485 2.87 -16.37 -15.27
N LYS A 486 3.67 -16.61 -16.29
CA LYS A 486 4.81 -17.52 -16.28
C LYS A 486 6.08 -16.70 -16.52
N ILE A 487 7.07 -16.87 -15.66
CA ILE A 487 8.44 -16.40 -15.90
C ILE A 487 9.32 -17.64 -16.02
N THR A 488 10.10 -17.75 -17.11
CA THR A 488 10.93 -18.92 -17.39
C THR A 488 12.29 -18.56 -17.98
N SER A 489 13.24 -19.49 -17.89
CA SER A 489 14.59 -19.44 -18.48
C SER A 489 14.57 -19.61 -20.00
N ALA A 490 13.59 -20.31 -20.58
CA ALA A 490 13.34 -20.36 -22.02
C ALA A 490 12.18 -21.31 -22.32
N LEU A 491 11.30 -20.92 -23.25
CA LEU A 491 10.43 -21.88 -23.93
C LEU A 491 11.29 -22.78 -24.83
N ALA A 492 10.93 -24.05 -24.90
CA ALA A 492 11.62 -25.11 -25.61
C ALA A 492 13.02 -25.50 -25.09
N ASP A 493 13.55 -24.85 -24.04
CA ASP A 493 14.73 -25.33 -23.32
C ASP A 493 14.29 -26.35 -22.27
N MET A 494 14.33 -27.61 -22.67
CA MET A 494 13.76 -28.75 -21.94
C MET A 494 14.80 -29.49 -21.12
N ASN A 495 16.07 -29.12 -21.24
CA ASN A 495 17.11 -29.56 -20.31
C ASN A 495 17.62 -28.43 -19.41
N CYS A 496 17.15 -27.20 -19.63
CA CYS A 496 17.51 -25.99 -18.90
C CYS A 496 19.02 -25.71 -18.91
N ASP A 497 19.69 -26.04 -20.02
CA ASP A 497 21.11 -25.75 -20.23
C ASP A 497 21.36 -24.32 -20.75
N GLY A 498 20.30 -23.55 -20.98
CA GLY A 498 20.32 -22.18 -21.46
C GLY A 498 20.37 -22.05 -22.98
N ALA A 499 20.25 -23.15 -23.73
CA ALA A 499 20.27 -23.13 -25.20
C ALA A 499 19.18 -24.03 -25.79
N VAL A 500 18.19 -23.42 -26.47
CA VAL A 500 17.20 -24.16 -27.27
C VAL A 500 17.88 -24.80 -28.49
N ASN A 501 18.10 -26.10 -28.45
CA ASN A 501 18.81 -26.85 -29.47
C ASN A 501 18.37 -28.33 -29.52
N THR A 502 19.01 -29.15 -30.36
CA THR A 502 18.61 -30.55 -30.54
C THR A 502 18.65 -31.40 -29.28
N PHE A 503 19.38 -30.99 -28.23
CA PHE A 503 19.41 -31.65 -26.93
C PHE A 503 18.12 -31.47 -26.11
N ASP A 504 17.21 -30.60 -26.54
CA ASP A 504 15.89 -30.40 -25.92
C ASP A 504 14.82 -31.34 -26.44
N ILE A 505 15.06 -32.03 -27.57
CA ILE A 505 14.06 -32.91 -28.20
C ILE A 505 13.72 -34.10 -27.31
N ASP A 506 14.72 -34.82 -26.80
CA ASP A 506 14.48 -36.01 -25.97
C ASP A 506 13.80 -35.64 -24.63
N PRO A 507 14.25 -34.59 -23.91
CA PRO A 507 13.53 -34.09 -22.75
C PRO A 507 12.11 -33.60 -23.06
N PHE A 508 11.87 -32.95 -24.21
CA PHE A 508 10.53 -32.54 -24.64
C PHE A 508 9.58 -33.74 -24.81
N VAL A 509 10.05 -34.79 -25.50
CA VAL A 509 9.29 -36.03 -25.68
C VAL A 509 9.03 -36.70 -24.33
N LEU A 510 10.01 -36.66 -23.42
CA LEU A 510 9.83 -37.19 -22.07
C LEU A 510 8.76 -36.39 -21.29
N ALA A 511 8.77 -35.06 -21.36
CA ALA A 511 7.78 -34.20 -20.72
C ALA A 511 6.35 -34.50 -21.20
N MET A 512 6.14 -34.67 -22.51
CA MET A 512 4.82 -35.02 -23.08
C MET A 512 4.34 -36.43 -22.69
N THR A 513 5.25 -37.36 -22.41
CA THR A 513 4.91 -38.77 -22.17
C THR A 513 4.85 -39.13 -20.69
N SER A 514 5.62 -38.46 -19.83
CA SER A 514 5.64 -38.64 -18.39
C SER A 514 6.26 -37.45 -17.67
N GLU A 515 5.41 -36.56 -17.14
CA GLU A 515 5.82 -35.47 -16.26
C GLU A 515 6.65 -35.98 -15.06
N THR A 516 6.24 -37.10 -14.46
CA THR A 516 6.95 -37.69 -13.32
C THR A 516 8.38 -38.11 -13.68
N GLN A 517 8.58 -38.81 -14.81
CA GLN A 517 9.94 -39.20 -15.22
C GLN A 517 10.76 -38.00 -15.69
N TYR A 518 10.13 -37.00 -16.29
CA TYR A 518 10.81 -35.76 -16.63
C TYR A 518 11.34 -35.07 -15.38
N ALA A 519 10.51 -34.91 -14.34
CA ALA A 519 10.91 -34.30 -13.07
C ALA A 519 12.02 -35.10 -12.34
N GLU A 520 12.08 -36.43 -12.52
CA GLU A 520 13.19 -37.24 -11.98
C GLU A 520 14.52 -37.01 -12.71
N ASN A 521 14.49 -36.79 -14.03
CA ASN A 521 15.70 -36.63 -14.86
C ASN A 521 16.18 -35.17 -14.95
N PHE A 522 15.26 -34.22 -14.91
CA PHE A 522 15.50 -32.78 -14.99
C PHE A 522 14.87 -32.08 -13.78
N PRO A 523 15.34 -32.35 -12.56
CA PRO A 523 14.68 -31.92 -11.31
C PRO A 523 14.63 -30.40 -11.12
N PHE A 524 15.44 -29.65 -11.88
CA PHE A 524 15.49 -28.18 -11.84
C PHE A 524 14.95 -27.53 -13.11
N CYS A 525 14.42 -28.32 -14.04
CA CYS A 525 13.84 -27.81 -15.28
C CYS A 525 12.32 -27.92 -15.22
N ASN A 526 11.63 -26.82 -15.48
CA ASN A 526 10.18 -26.82 -15.49
C ASN A 526 9.69 -27.52 -16.76
N TYR A 527 8.90 -28.59 -16.63
CA TYR A 527 8.35 -29.29 -17.80
C TYR A 527 7.46 -28.37 -18.66
N MET A 528 6.88 -27.34 -18.05
CA MET A 528 6.10 -26.30 -18.75
C MET A 528 6.93 -25.44 -19.70
N ASN A 529 8.26 -25.58 -19.74
CA ASN A 529 9.05 -25.04 -20.84
C ASN A 529 8.64 -25.64 -22.19
N GLY A 530 7.99 -26.82 -22.18
CA GLY A 530 7.46 -27.49 -23.35
C GLY A 530 6.08 -26.98 -23.80
N ASP A 531 5.41 -26.13 -23.01
CA ASP A 531 4.14 -25.47 -23.37
C ASP A 531 4.46 -24.24 -24.22
N VAL A 532 4.99 -24.51 -25.41
CA VAL A 532 5.54 -23.52 -26.33
C VAL A 532 4.45 -22.80 -27.12
N ASN A 533 3.22 -23.34 -27.15
CA ASN A 533 2.04 -22.66 -27.69
C ASN A 533 1.29 -21.82 -26.62
N CYS A 534 1.73 -21.90 -25.37
CA CYS A 534 1.29 -21.09 -24.25
C CYS A 534 -0.21 -21.33 -23.89
N ASP A 535 -0.75 -22.53 -24.17
CA ASP A 535 -2.14 -22.93 -23.92
C ASP A 535 -2.38 -23.53 -22.52
N GLY A 536 -1.31 -23.75 -21.76
CA GLY A 536 -1.36 -24.28 -20.40
C GLY A 536 -1.17 -25.79 -20.31
N SER A 537 -0.91 -26.50 -21.41
CA SER A 537 -0.75 -27.96 -21.45
C SER A 537 0.37 -28.42 -22.38
N VAL A 538 1.40 -29.09 -21.85
CA VAL A 538 2.45 -29.72 -22.67
C VAL A 538 1.91 -30.97 -23.39
N ASN A 539 1.65 -30.87 -24.69
CA ASN A 539 1.02 -31.92 -25.46
C ASN A 539 1.43 -31.91 -26.95
N VAL A 540 0.78 -32.71 -27.79
CA VAL A 540 1.13 -32.84 -29.21
C VAL A 540 0.98 -31.53 -30.02
N PHE A 541 0.16 -30.58 -29.53
CA PHE A 541 -0.01 -29.25 -30.14
C PHE A 541 1.22 -28.35 -29.96
N ASP A 542 2.15 -28.72 -29.08
CA ASP A 542 3.42 -28.04 -28.87
C ASP A 542 4.52 -28.47 -29.85
N ILE A 543 4.35 -29.59 -30.56
CA ILE A 543 5.41 -30.17 -31.42
C ILE A 543 5.81 -29.19 -32.53
N ASP A 544 4.85 -28.65 -33.28
CA ASP A 544 5.14 -27.77 -34.40
C ASP A 544 5.77 -26.43 -33.94
N PRO A 545 5.25 -25.76 -32.90
CA PRO A 545 5.92 -24.59 -32.31
C PRO A 545 7.30 -24.92 -31.72
N PHE A 546 7.48 -26.09 -31.11
CA PHE A 546 8.78 -26.50 -30.54
C PHE A 546 9.85 -26.64 -31.63
N VAL A 547 9.48 -27.24 -32.77
CA VAL A 547 10.35 -27.32 -33.95
C VAL A 547 10.67 -25.93 -34.51
N LEU A 548 9.73 -24.99 -34.44
CA LEU A 548 9.99 -23.60 -34.81
C LEU A 548 11.06 -22.98 -33.90
N CYS A 549 10.94 -23.14 -32.57
CA CYS A 549 11.94 -22.65 -31.61
C CYS A 549 13.35 -23.19 -31.92
N LEU A 550 13.46 -24.47 -32.28
CA LEU A 550 14.73 -25.11 -32.65
C LEU A 550 15.36 -24.55 -33.93
N THR A 551 14.56 -23.98 -34.83
CA THR A 551 15.00 -23.66 -36.21
C THR A 551 15.10 -22.17 -36.51
N SER A 552 14.31 -21.32 -35.84
CA SER A 552 14.30 -19.87 -36.08
C SER A 552 15.06 -19.06 -35.03
N GLY A 553 15.19 -19.57 -33.80
CA GLY A 553 15.73 -18.79 -32.67
C GLY A 553 14.89 -17.56 -32.29
N GLU A 554 13.67 -17.44 -32.84
CA GLU A 554 12.70 -16.38 -32.52
C GLU A 554 11.70 -16.88 -31.46
N SER A 555 11.13 -15.95 -30.68
CA SER A 555 10.23 -16.27 -29.57
C SER A 555 8.93 -16.96 -30.03
N CYS A 556 8.55 -17.99 -29.29
CA CYS A 556 7.55 -18.98 -29.73
C CYS A 556 6.10 -18.74 -29.26
N CYS A 557 5.84 -17.79 -28.36
CA CYS A 557 4.47 -17.34 -28.10
C CYS A 557 4.07 -16.32 -29.20
N GLN A 558 3.69 -16.81 -30.38
CA GLN A 558 2.85 -16.04 -31.30
C GLN A 558 1.42 -16.56 -31.19
N GLN A 559 0.59 -15.83 -30.45
CA GLN A 559 -0.86 -15.79 -30.72
C GLN A 559 -1.17 -14.53 -31.51
#